data_AF-A0A161L9N5-F1
#
_entry.id   AF-A0A161L9N5-F1
#
_cell.length_a   1.000
_cell.length_b   1.000
_cell.length_c   1.000
_cell.angle_alpha   90.00
_cell.angle_beta   90.00
_cell.angle_gamma   90.00
#
_symmetry.space_group_name_H-M   'P 1'
#
loop_
_entity.id
_entity.type
_entity.pdbx_description
1 polymer ?
#
loop_
_entity_poly.entity_id
_entity_poly.type
_entity_poly.pdbx_seq_one_letter_code
_entity_poly.pdbx_strand_id
1 'polypeptide(L)' 'MNQRVITIFQDFKVSGYDETQIPAGYVVKQIISSAIDNANHISSSTIKNPRLAITLLLEKNEK' A
#
# COMPACT_ATOMS: atom_id res chain seq x y z
N MET A 1 0.71 -19.17 -13.84
CA MET A 1 0.50 -18.44 -12.57
C MET A 1 0.07 -17.02 -12.91
N ASN A 2 -1.20 -16.68 -12.65
CA ASN A 2 -1.77 -15.37 -12.96
C ASN A 2 -1.70 -14.46 -11.73
N GLN A 3 -0.52 -13.90 -11.47
CA GLN A 3 -0.27 -12.98 -10.35
C GLN A 3 -0.24 -11.52 -10.80
N ARG A 4 -0.64 -10.62 -9.91
CA ARG A 4 -0.63 -9.18 -10.13
C ARG A 4 -0.10 -8.48 -8.88
N VAL A 5 0.77 -7.49 -9.05
CA VAL A 5 1.22 -6.64 -7.95
C VAL A 5 0.52 -5.29 -8.06
N ILE A 6 -0.04 -4.80 -6.96
CA ILE A 6 -0.57 -3.44 -6.86
C ILE A 6 0.06 -2.72 -5.67
N THR A 7 0.32 -1.42 -5.80
CA THR A 7 0.84 -0.60 -4.71
C THR A 7 -0.10 0.57 -4.48
N ILE A 8 -0.51 0.75 -3.23
CA ILE A 8 -1.42 1.79 -2.76
C ILE A 8 -0.60 2.75 -1.89
N PHE A 9 -0.71 4.05 -2.17
CA PHE A 9 -0.10 5.09 -1.34
C PHE A 9 -1.18 5.73 -0.48
N GLN A 10 -1.05 5.60 0.83
CA GLN A 10 -1.97 6.17 1.80
C GLN A 10 -1.25 7.22 2.64
N ASP A 11 -1.77 8.44 2.64
CA ASP A 11 -1.30 9.45 3.60
C ASP A 11 -1.88 9.08 4.98
N PHE A 12 -1.08 9.17 6.06
CA PHE A 12 -1.48 8.73 7.41
C PHE A 12 -2.71 9.46 8.01
N LYS A 13 -3.31 10.41 7.28
CA LYS A 13 -4.54 11.10 7.68
C LYS A 13 -5.84 10.33 7.37
N VAL A 14 -5.79 9.13 6.81
CA VAL A 14 -7.00 8.44 6.36
C VAL A 14 -7.24 7.13 7.10
N SER A 15 -8.47 6.97 7.57
CA SER A 15 -9.04 5.85 8.33
C SER A 15 -8.90 4.50 7.62
N GLY A 16 -7.78 3.80 7.83
CA GLY A 16 -7.63 2.38 7.50
C GLY A 16 -7.49 2.04 6.01
N TYR A 17 -6.94 0.85 5.76
CA TYR A 17 -6.91 0.21 4.45
C TYR A 17 -8.31 -0.35 4.13
N ASP A 18 -8.83 -0.06 2.93
CA ASP A 18 -10.12 -0.57 2.47
C ASP A 18 -9.92 -1.72 1.48
N GLU A 19 -10.38 -2.91 1.87
CA GLU A 19 -10.31 -4.14 1.06
C GLU A 19 -11.16 -4.08 -0.21
N THR A 20 -12.06 -3.10 -0.36
CA THR A 20 -12.84 -2.88 -1.59
C THR A 20 -11.99 -2.57 -2.82
N GLN A 21 -10.71 -2.25 -2.64
CA GLN A 21 -9.76 -1.98 -3.73
C GLN A 21 -9.22 -3.24 -4.41
N ILE A 22 -9.52 -4.45 -3.91
CA ILE A 22 -9.07 -5.70 -4.50
C ILE A 22 -9.98 -6.06 -5.69
N PRO A 23 -9.42 -6.23 -6.91
CA PRO A 23 -10.22 -6.62 -8.07
C PRO A 23 -10.95 -7.95 -7.86
N ALA A 24 -12.20 -8.04 -8.33
CA ALA A 24 -12.98 -9.26 -8.27
C ALA A 24 -12.25 -10.43 -8.95
N GLY A 25 -12.31 -11.61 -8.32
CA GLY A 25 -11.60 -12.81 -8.80
C GLY A 25 -10.12 -12.86 -8.45
N TYR A 26 -9.62 -11.98 -7.59
CA TYR A 26 -8.27 -12.04 -7.03
C TYR A 26 -8.31 -12.21 -5.51
N VAL A 27 -7.29 -12.89 -4.97
CA VAL A 27 -7.04 -13.02 -3.53
C VAL A 27 -5.69 -12.41 -3.19
N VAL A 28 -5.60 -11.75 -2.03
CA VAL A 28 -4.33 -11.24 -1.51
C VAL A 28 -3.51 -12.40 -0.97
N LYS A 29 -2.28 -12.54 -1.46
CA LYS A 29 -1.31 -13.54 -1.00
C LYS A 29 -0.28 -12.95 -0.04
N GLN A 30 0.11 -11.71 -0.27
CA GLN A 30 1.12 -11.04 0.52
C GLN A 30 0.85 -9.55 0.58
N ILE A 31 1.12 -8.96 1.75
CA ILE A 31 1.03 -7.53 2.01
C ILE A 31 2.40 -7.08 2.50
N ILE A 32 2.97 -6.07 1.85
CA ILE A 32 4.21 -5.41 2.26
C ILE A 32 3.88 -3.95 2.50
N SER A 33 4.08 -3.46 3.72
CA SER A 33 3.90 -2.06 4.06
C SER A 33 5.24 -1.39 4.36
N SER A 34 5.44 -0.18 3.84
CA SER A 34 6.64 0.62 4.10
C SER A 34 6.25 2.08 4.31
N ALA A 35 6.76 2.67 5.38
CA ALA A 35 6.61 4.10 5.62
C ALA A 35 7.51 4.87 4.65
N ILE A 36 6.91 5.76 3.86
CA ILE A 36 7.59 6.71 3.00
C ILE A 36 7.60 8.05 3.72
N ASP A 37 8.80 8.48 4.11
CA ASP A 37 9.02 9.83 4.57
C ASP A 37 9.23 10.75 3.36
N ASN A 38 8.48 11.85 3.30
CA ASN A 38 8.65 12.86 2.26
C ASN A 38 9.74 13.88 2.66
N ALA A 39 10.80 13.42 3.33
CA ALA A 39 11.90 14.24 3.81
C ALA A 39 12.98 14.37 2.72
N ASN A 40 12.66 15.08 1.64
CA ASN A 40 13.69 15.65 0.75
C ASN A 40 14.35 16.93 1.33
N HIS A 41 14.12 17.23 2.61
CA HIS A 41 14.71 18.38 3.29
C HIS A 41 15.74 17.91 4.32
N ILE A 42 17.01 18.29 4.09
CA ILE A 42 18.18 18.11 4.97
C ILE A 42 18.08 19.01 6.23
N SER A 43 16.87 19.25 6.74
CA SER A 43 16.64 20.10 7.90
C SER A 43 15.65 19.41 8.82
N SER A 44 16.11 19.16 10.04
CA SER A 44 15.48 18.47 11.18
C SER A 44 14.11 19.03 11.59
N SER A 45 13.13 18.98 10.69
CA SER A 45 11.75 19.35 10.97
C SER A 45 10.93 18.08 11.02
N THR A 46 10.36 17.83 12.20
CA THR A 46 9.46 16.73 12.53
C THR A 46 8.52 16.40 11.38
N ILE A 47 8.52 15.13 10.95
CA ILE A 47 7.74 14.61 9.81
C ILE A 47 6.27 14.99 9.99
N LYS A 48 5.78 15.94 9.19
CA LYS A 48 4.41 16.48 9.36
C LYS A 48 3.34 15.56 8.78
N ASN A 49 3.67 14.71 7.81
CA ASN A 49 2.72 13.77 7.20
C ASN A 49 3.47 12.54 6.65
N PRO A 50 3.69 11.48 7.45
CA PRO A 50 4.22 10.23 6.92
C PRO A 50 3.24 9.68 5.88
N ARG A 51 3.77 9.08 4.80
CA ARG A 51 2.99 8.33 3.81
C ARG A 51 3.26 6.85 4.01
N LEU A 52 2.31 5.99 3.69
CA LEU A 52 2.45 4.53 3.74
C LEU A 52 2.30 4.00 2.32
N ALA A 53 3.29 3.26 1.84
CA ALA A 53 3.13 2.41 0.66
C ALA A 53 2.73 1.01 1.11
N ILE A 54 1.59 0.53 0.63
CA ILE A 54 1.10 -0.83 0.83
C ILE A 54 1.15 -1.53 -0.52
N THR A 55 2.02 -2.53 -0.64
CA THR A 55 2.12 -3.36 -1.84
C THR A 55 1.42 -4.70 -1.59
N LEU A 56 0.52 -5.06 -2.48
CA LEU A 56 -0.26 -6.29 -2.43
C LEU A 56 0.16 -7.19 -3.58
N LEU A 57 0.56 -8.42 -3.25
CA LEU A 57 0.64 -9.50 -4.21
C LEU A 57 -0.74 -10.17 -4.30
N LEU A 58 -1.35 -10.09 -5.48
CA LEU A 58 -2.62 -10.68 -5.80
C LEU A 58 -2.41 -11.92 -6.66
N GLU A 59 -3.20 -12.96 -6.40
CA GLU A 59 -3.29 -14.14 -7.25
C GLU A 59 -4.72 -14.30 -7.76
N LYS A 60 -4.88 -14.57 -9.06
CA LYS A 60 -6.18 -14.84 -9.63
C LYS A 60 -6.75 -16.11 -9.01
N ASN A 61 -7.95 -16.01 -8.48
CA ASN A 61 -8.71 -17.12 -7.96
C ASN A 61 -9.28 -17.92 -9.14
N GLU A 62 -8.52 -18.90 -9.60
CA GLU A 62 -8.96 -19.87 -10.61
C GLU A 62 -9.81 -20.93 -9.88
N LYS A 63 -11.10 -20.64 -9.73
CA LYS A 63 -12.13 -21.64 -9.43
C LYS A 63 -12.66 -22.25 -10.71
#